data_AF-A0A379ERY7-F1
#
_entry.id   AF-A0A379ERY7-F1
#
_cell.length_a   1.000
_cell.length_b   1.000
_cell.length_c   1.000
_cell.angle_alpha   90.00
_cell.angle_beta   90.00
_cell.angle_gamma   90.00
#
_symmetry.space_group_name_H-M   'P 1'
#
loop_
_entity.id
_entity.type
_entity.pdbx_description
1 polymer ?
#
loop_
_entity_poly.entity_id
_entity_poly.type
_entity_poly.pdbx_seq_one_letter_code
_entity_poly.pdbx_strand_id
1 'polypeptide(L)' 'MGILSQVPAGRLGEPKDIAKAVSFLASEDASYITGTTLHVNGGMYTN' A
#
# COMPACT_ATOMS: atom_id res chain seq x y z
N MET A 1 -19.80 -4.84 13.06
CA MET A 1 -19.17 -4.55 11.75
C MET A 1 -17.73 -5.04 11.81
N GLY A 2 -17.31 -5.89 10.86
CA GLY A 2 -15.96 -6.45 10.84
C GLY A 2 -14.97 -5.52 10.12
N ILE A 3 -13.67 -5.73 10.32
CA ILE A 3 -12.59 -4.92 9.75
C ILE A 3 -12.69 -4.74 8.23
N LEU A 4 -13.24 -5.73 7.52
CA LEU A 4 -13.43 -5.69 6.06
C LEU A 4 -14.35 -4.55 5.60
N SER A 5 -15.36 -4.18 6.41
CA SER A 5 -16.28 -3.08 6.08
C SER A 5 -15.62 -1.69 6.10
N GLN A 6 -14.43 -1.59 6.68
CA GLN A 6 -13.64 -0.37 6.74
C GLN A 6 -12.57 -0.29 5.65
N VAL A 7 -12.47 -1.30 4.77
CA VAL A 7 -11.49 -1.34 3.67
C VAL A 7 -12.18 -0.97 2.36
N PRO A 8 -11.95 0.22 1.78
CA PRO A 8 -12.55 0.61 0.50
C PRO A 8 -12.25 -0.35 -0.65
N ALA A 9 -11.09 -1.01 -0.65
CA ALA A 9 -10.74 -2.02 -1.65
C ALA A 9 -11.61 -3.29 -1.58
N GLY A 10 -12.45 -3.46 -0.55
CA GLY A 10 -13.39 -4.57 -0.42
C GLY A 10 -12.74 -5.93 -0.15
N ARG A 11 -11.44 -5.97 0.13
CA ARG A 11 -10.67 -7.18 0.44
C ARG A 11 -9.56 -6.89 1.45
N LEU A 12 -9.10 -7.93 2.14
CA LEU A 12 -7.87 -7.85 2.92
C LEU A 12 -6.66 -7.77 1.97
N GLY A 13 -5.61 -7.10 2.45
CA GLY A 13 -4.32 -7.10 1.78
C GLY A 13 -3.70 -8.50 1.79
N GLU A 14 -2.98 -8.81 0.73
CA GLU A 14 -2.17 -10.01 0.61
C GLU A 14 -0.67 -9.65 0.66
N PRO A 15 0.23 -10.57 1.04
CA PRO A 15 1.67 -10.31 1.03
C PRO A 15 2.19 -9.76 -0.30
N LYS A 16 1.58 -10.17 -1.42
CA LYS A 16 1.94 -9.70 -2.77
C LYS A 16 1.69 -8.20 -2.99
N ASP A 17 0.73 -7.60 -2.27
CA ASP A 17 0.44 -6.17 -2.39
C ASP A 17 1.60 -5.34 -1.81
N ILE A 18 2.14 -5.77 -0.66
CA ILE A 18 3.33 -5.16 -0.04
C ILE A 18 4.57 -5.41 -0.91
N ALA A 19 4.78 -6.64 -1.37
CA ALA A 19 5.95 -7.01 -2.15
C ALA A 19 6.09 -6.18 -3.43
N LYS A 20 4.97 -5.89 -4.11
CA LYS A 20 4.97 -5.01 -5.31
C LYS A 20 5.33 -3.57 -4.97
N ALA A 21 4.80 -3.02 -3.88
CA ALA A 21 5.13 -1.66 -3.46
C ALA A 21 6.62 -1.53 -3.09
N VAL A 22 7.17 -2.53 -2.36
CA VAL A 22 8.60 -2.59 -2.06
C VAL A 22 9.43 -2.73 -3.33
N SER A 23 9.02 -3.60 -4.25
CA SER A 23 9.72 -3.76 -5.55
C SER A 23 9.75 -2.46 -6.35
N PHE A 24 8.68 -1.68 -6.33
CA PHE A 24 8.64 -0.37 -6.96
C PHE A 24 9.61 0.61 -6.28
N LEU A 25 9.53 0.74 -4.95
CA LEU A 25 10.41 1.66 -4.19
C LEU A 25 11.90 1.29 -4.30
N ALA A 26 12.22 0.02 -4.52
CA ALA A 26 13.58 -0.45 -4.73
C ALA A 26 14.06 -0.35 -6.20
N SER A 27 13.18 0.00 -7.12
CA SER A 27 13.49 0.08 -8.56
C SER A 27 13.99 1.47 -8.98
N GLU A 28 14.55 1.56 -10.19
CA GLU A 28 14.96 2.84 -10.80
C GLU A 28 13.78 3.79 -11.03
N ASP A 29 12.56 3.27 -11.18
CA ASP A 29 11.34 4.06 -11.36
C ASP A 29 11.03 4.96 -10.16
N ALA A 30 11.54 4.61 -8.97
CA ALA A 30 11.41 5.40 -7.74
C ALA A 30 12.63 6.27 -7.45
N SER A 31 13.55 6.46 -8.40
CA SER A 31 14.85 7.14 -8.18
C SER A 31 14.78 8.57 -7.63
N TYR A 32 13.66 9.26 -7.79
CA TYR A 32 13.42 10.61 -7.26
C TYR A 32 12.48 10.65 -6.04
N ILE A 33 12.14 9.49 -5.48
CA ILE A 33 11.24 9.35 -4.34
C ILE A 33 12.07 9.09 -3.09
N THR A 34 12.06 10.02 -2.14
CA THR A 34 12.74 9.89 -0.84
C THR A 34 11.97 10.62 0.25
N GLY A 35 12.19 10.22 1.51
CA GLY A 35 11.58 10.88 2.68
C GLY A 35 10.06 10.78 2.76
N THR A 36 9.44 9.79 2.10
CA THR A 36 7.99 9.62 2.04
C THR A 36 7.54 8.26 2.57
N THR A 37 6.29 8.19 3.01
CA THR A 37 5.62 6.96 3.44
C THR A 37 4.60 6.55 2.38
N LEU A 38 4.73 5.34 1.84
CA LEU A 38 3.75 4.76 0.93
C LEU A 38 2.77 3.85 1.70
N HIS A 39 1.52 4.29 1.85
CA HIS A 39 0.48 3.51 2.50
C HIS A 39 -0.10 2.45 1.55
N VAL A 40 0.09 1.17 1.88
CA VAL A 40 -0.49 0.02 1.16
C VAL A 40 -1.57 -0.63 2.05
N ASN A 41 -2.69 0.06 2.23
CA ASN A 41 -3.71 -0.29 3.24
C ASN A 41 -5.12 -0.52 2.67
N GLY A 42 -5.26 -0.62 1.35
CA GLY A 42 -6.57 -0.80 0.70
C GLY A 42 -7.52 0.39 0.86
N GLY A 43 -7.00 1.58 1.20
CA GLY A 43 -7.77 2.82 1.39
C GLY A 43 -8.27 3.03 2.82
N MET A 44 -7.81 2.26 3.80
CA MET A 44 -8.32 2.32 5.17
C MET A 44 -8.10 3.70 5.82
N TYR A 45 -7.00 4.40 5.50
CA TYR A 45 -6.69 5.76 5.94
C TYR A 45 -5.88 6.51 4.86
N THR A 46 -6.04 7.84 4.76
CA THR A 46 -5.54 8.66 3.63
C THR A 46 -4.85 9.98 4.02
N ASN A 47 -4.51 10.21 5.30
CA ASN A 47 -3.92 11.47 5.77
C ASN A 47 -2.43 11.32 6.08
#